data_AF-A0A401GU58-F1
#
_entry.id   AF-A0A401GU58-F1
#
_cell.length_a   1.000
_cell.length_b   1.000
_cell.length_c   1.000
_cell.angle_alpha   90.00
_cell.angle_beta   90.00
_cell.angle_gamma   90.00
#
_symmetry.space_group_name_H-M   'P 1'
#
loop_
_entity.id
_entity.type
_entity.pdbx_description
1 polymer ?
#
loop_
_entity_poly.entity_id
_entity_poly.type
_entity_poly.pdbx_seq_one_letter_code
_entity_poly.pdbx_strand_id
1 'polypeptide(L)'
;MQGPSISQAHGFSLLSIMNAGSAIGRVFPGLAADIAGRYNLLLLLSSSSLFTLELWLTQMHFQDLIAYAMIYGFFSGSINSLNVPCIAQISRIEKIGTRIGMAYSIMSFPALVGSPIAGALLTCAHGDYNTMIIWTGVTLLVGSALLLVEELVLNRNPLVKV
;
A
#
# COMPACT_ATOMS: atom_id res chain seq x y z
N MET A 1 -26.37 -10.76 13.27
CA MET A 1 -26.48 -10.49 11.82
C MET A 1 -25.36 -11.29 11.17
N GLN A 2 -25.70 -12.41 10.54
CA GLN A 2 -24.72 -13.26 9.85
C GLN A 2 -24.21 -12.47 8.65
N GLY A 3 -22.92 -12.10 8.66
CA GLY A 3 -22.28 -11.51 7.50
C GLY A 3 -22.53 -12.40 6.27
N PRO A 4 -22.66 -11.82 5.06
CA PRO A 4 -22.92 -12.61 3.85
C PRO A 4 -21.93 -13.76 3.82
N SER A 5 -22.39 -14.98 3.60
CA SER A 5 -21.54 -16.17 3.54
C SER A 5 -20.62 -16.06 2.33
N ILE A 6 -19.53 -15.31 2.49
CA ILE A 6 -18.47 -15.15 1.49
C ILE A 6 -17.79 -16.51 1.38
N SER A 7 -18.23 -17.30 0.40
CA SER A 7 -17.62 -18.58 0.09
C SER A 7 -16.12 -18.40 -0.15
N GLN A 8 -15.29 -19.39 0.21
CA GLN A 8 -13.84 -19.38 -0.03
C GLN A 8 -13.49 -19.01 -1.49
N ALA A 9 -14.36 -19.36 -2.44
CA ALA A 9 -14.25 -19.00 -3.84
C ALA A 9 -14.23 -17.47 -4.08
N HIS A 10 -15.07 -16.70 -3.39
CA HIS A 10 -15.12 -15.25 -3.53
C HIS A 10 -13.84 -14.57 -3.01
N GLY A 11 -13.29 -15.06 -1.89
CA GLY A 11 -12.01 -14.58 -1.36
C GLY A 11 -10.86 -14.83 -2.33
N PHE A 12 -10.82 -16.01 -2.96
CA PHE A 12 -9.81 -16.34 -3.96
C PHE A 12 -9.93 -15.45 -5.21
N SER A 13 -11.15 -15.25 -5.73
CA SER A 13 -11.38 -14.36 -6.88
C SER A 13 -10.92 -12.93 -6.62
N LEU A 14 -11.22 -12.38 -5.44
CA LEU A 14 -10.76 -11.04 -5.04
C LEU A 14 -9.25 -10.95 -4.95
N LEU A 15 -8.59 -11.97 -4.41
CA LEU A 15 -7.13 -12.05 -4.35
C LEU A 15 -6.50 -12.11 -5.76
N SER A 16 -7.08 -12.88 -6.68
CA SER A 16 -6.62 -12.92 -8.08
C SER A 16 -6.76 -11.56 -8.76
N ILE A 17 -7.90 -10.90 -8.58
CA ILE A 17 -8.19 -9.57 -9.14
C ILE A 17 -7.22 -8.53 -8.56
N MET A 18 -6.98 -8.56 -7.25
CA MET A 18 -6.01 -7.68 -6.59
C MET A 18 -4.60 -7.86 -7.14
N ASN A 19 -4.16 -9.11 -7.37
CA ASN A 19 -2.87 -9.37 -7.98
C ASN A 19 -2.80 -8.90 -9.44
N ALA A 20 -3.88 -9.03 -10.21
CA ALA A 20 -3.97 -8.49 -11.57
C ALA A 20 -3.82 -6.96 -11.58
N GLY A 21 -4.55 -6.26 -10.70
CA GLY A 21 -4.38 -4.82 -10.50
C GLY A 21 -2.96 -4.46 -10.08
N SER A 22 -2.34 -5.25 -9.21
CA SER A 22 -0.95 -5.08 -8.79
C SER A 22 0.07 -5.27 -9.90
N ALA A 23 -0.13 -6.23 -10.80
CA ALA A 23 0.72 -6.39 -11.98
C ALA A 23 0.69 -5.15 -12.87
N ILE A 24 -0.51 -4.60 -13.13
CA ILE A 24 -0.68 -3.35 -13.89
C ILE A 24 0.00 -2.18 -13.16
N GLY A 25 -0.24 -2.08 -11.85
CA GLY A 25 0.37 -1.09 -10.97
C GLY A 25 1.88 -1.21 -10.86
N ARG A 26 2.51 -2.32 -11.23
CA ARG A 26 3.98 -2.41 -11.22
C ARG A 26 4.65 -1.83 -12.47
N VAL A 27 3.92 -1.74 -13.58
CA VAL A 27 4.45 -1.32 -14.89
C VAL A 27 4.20 0.16 -15.14
N PHE A 28 2.97 0.62 -14.96
CA PHE A 28 2.55 1.99 -15.28
C PHE A 28 3.25 3.11 -14.49
N PRO A 29 3.43 3.02 -13.17
CA PRO A 29 4.02 4.11 -12.40
C PRO A 29 5.53 4.22 -12.62
N GLY A 30 6.22 3.18 -13.10
CA GLY A 30 7.61 3.31 -13.52
C GLY A 30 7.74 4.31 -14.67
N LEU A 31 6.87 4.17 -15.67
CA LEU A 31 6.78 5.11 -16.80
C LEU A 31 6.29 6.50 -16.38
N ALA A 32 5.30 6.56 -15.48
CA ALA A 32 4.80 7.83 -14.97
C ALA A 32 5.84 8.56 -14.10
N ALA A 33 6.66 7.81 -13.35
CA ALA A 33 7.69 8.34 -12.46
C ALA A 33 8.85 9.01 -13.20
N ASP A 34 9.12 8.58 -14.42
CA ASP A 34 10.10 9.23 -15.28
C ASP A 34 9.59 10.57 -15.86
N ILE A 35 8.28 10.85 -15.82
CA ILE A 35 7.67 12.10 -16.35
C ILE A 35 7.23 13.07 -15.23
N ALA A 36 6.65 12.55 -14.15
CA ALA A 36 6.05 13.33 -13.07
C ALA A 36 6.99 13.54 -11.87
N GLY A 37 8.09 12.80 -11.80
CA GLY A 37 8.98 12.76 -10.64
C GLY A 37 8.55 11.68 -9.64
N ARG A 38 9.51 10.83 -9.24
CA ARG A 38 9.31 9.64 -8.38
C ARG A 38 8.63 9.99 -7.05
N TYR A 39 9.05 11.08 -6.44
CA TYR A 39 8.54 11.52 -5.14
C TYR A 39 7.14 12.13 -5.19
N ASN A 40 6.83 12.91 -6.24
CA ASN A 40 5.49 13.49 -6.41
C ASN A 40 4.42 12.40 -6.67
N LEU A 41 4.83 11.31 -7.33
CA LEU A 41 4.00 10.11 -7.46
C LEU A 41 3.86 9.33 -6.17
N LEU A 42 4.91 9.21 -5.36
CA LEU A 42 4.79 8.59 -4.02
C LEU A 42 3.78 9.33 -3.15
N LEU A 43 3.73 10.67 -3.22
CA LEU A 43 2.70 11.47 -2.55
C LEU A 43 1.28 11.16 -3.07
N LEU A 44 1.08 11.15 -4.39
CA LEU A 44 -0.22 10.85 -4.99
C LEU A 44 -0.70 9.42 -4.64
N LEU A 45 0.21 8.46 -4.66
CA LEU A 45 -0.06 7.06 -4.31
C LEU A 45 -0.38 6.92 -2.81
N SER A 46 0.30 7.69 -1.97
CA SER A 46 0.04 7.73 -0.52
C SER A 46 -1.32 8.35 -0.20
N SER A 47 -1.76 9.38 -0.94
CA SER A 47 -3.12 9.93 -0.82
C SER A 47 -4.21 8.93 -1.22
N SER A 48 -3.92 7.99 -2.15
CA SER A 48 -4.89 6.96 -2.52
C SER A 48 -5.08 5.86 -1.46
N SER A 49 -4.10 5.72 -0.57
CA SER A 49 -4.21 4.86 0.61
C SER A 49 -5.33 5.33 1.56
N LEU A 50 -5.62 6.63 1.60
CA LEU A 50 -6.77 7.19 2.33
C LEU A 50 -8.12 6.84 1.69
N PHE A 51 -8.20 6.92 0.36
CA PHE A 51 -9.41 6.49 -0.37
C PHE A 51 -9.71 5.00 -0.18
N THR A 52 -8.67 4.19 -0.05
CA THR A 52 -8.77 2.75 0.24
C THR A 52 -9.50 2.49 1.57
N LEU A 53 -9.25 3.32 2.58
CA LEU A 53 -9.92 3.21 3.87
C LEU A 53 -11.39 3.54 3.83
N GLU A 54 -11.70 4.67 3.20
CA GLU A 54 -13.06 5.19 3.11
C GLU A 54 -13.94 4.24 2.29
N LEU A 55 -13.37 3.67 1.22
CA LEU A 55 -14.04 2.70 0.39
C LEU A 55 -14.24 1.38 1.14
N TRP A 56 -13.22 0.77 1.75
CA TRP A 56 -13.37 -0.56 2.36
C TRP A 56 -14.36 -0.57 3.53
N LEU A 57 -14.42 0.52 4.31
CA LEU A 57 -15.30 0.65 5.47
C LEU A 57 -16.77 0.88 5.08
N THR A 58 -17.02 1.41 3.89
CA THR A 58 -18.38 1.73 3.39
C THR A 58 -19.00 0.58 2.58
N GLN A 59 -18.26 -0.50 2.30
CA GLN A 59 -18.76 -1.53 1.37
C GLN A 59 -19.87 -2.41 1.94
N MET A 60 -21.02 -2.36 1.27
CA MET A 60 -22.19 -3.18 1.57
C MET A 60 -22.35 -4.36 0.61
N HIS A 61 -21.73 -4.31 -0.59
CA HIS A 61 -21.91 -5.31 -1.64
C HIS A 61 -20.60 -5.90 -2.20
N PHE A 62 -20.68 -7.13 -2.73
CA PHE A 62 -19.53 -7.85 -3.31
C PHE A 62 -18.93 -7.16 -4.54
N GLN A 63 -19.77 -6.48 -5.33
CA GLN A 63 -19.35 -5.78 -6.53
C GLN A 63 -18.40 -4.62 -6.21
N ASP A 64 -18.62 -3.95 -5.08
CA ASP A 64 -17.76 -2.87 -4.64
C ASP A 64 -16.41 -3.39 -4.10
N LEU A 65 -16.40 -4.59 -3.50
CA LEU A 65 -15.16 -5.28 -3.12
C LEU A 65 -14.27 -5.60 -4.32
N ILE A 66 -14.85 -5.91 -5.49
CA ILE A 66 -14.10 -6.15 -6.73
C ILE A 66 -13.41 -4.86 -7.20
N ALA A 67 -14.16 -3.75 -7.23
CA ALA A 67 -13.61 -2.45 -7.61
C ALA A 67 -12.50 -2.03 -6.64
N TYR A 68 -12.73 -2.22 -5.35
CA TYR A 68 -11.73 -2.01 -4.30
C TYR A 68 -10.47 -2.86 -4.53
N ALA A 69 -10.61 -4.17 -4.79
CA ALA A 69 -9.47 -5.07 -4.99
C ALA A 69 -8.58 -4.62 -6.18
N MET A 70 -9.19 -4.19 -7.29
CA MET A 70 -8.46 -3.66 -8.45
C MET A 70 -7.69 -2.39 -8.12
N ILE A 71 -8.37 -1.41 -7.50
CA ILE A 71 -7.81 -0.11 -7.15
C ILE A 71 -6.67 -0.30 -6.15
N TYR A 72 -6.94 -0.99 -5.04
CA TYR A 72 -5.94 -1.28 -4.02
C TYR A 72 -4.75 -2.07 -4.58
N GLY A 73 -5.01 -3.07 -5.43
CA GLY A 73 -3.97 -3.81 -6.14
C GLY A 73 -3.05 -2.88 -6.92
N PHE A 74 -3.62 -1.98 -7.72
CA PHE A 74 -2.86 -0.99 -8.50
C PHE A 74 -1.96 -0.11 -7.63
N PHE A 75 -2.49 0.48 -6.56
CA PHE A 75 -1.73 1.35 -5.67
C PHE A 75 -0.63 0.59 -4.91
N SER A 76 -0.95 -0.59 -4.39
CA SER A 76 0.02 -1.46 -3.69
C SER A 76 1.16 -1.91 -4.62
N GLY A 77 0.84 -2.28 -5.86
CA GLY A 77 1.84 -2.62 -6.88
C GLY A 77 2.76 -1.44 -7.20
N SER A 78 2.18 -0.24 -7.29
CA SER A 78 2.90 1.00 -7.61
C SER A 78 3.92 1.38 -6.55
N ILE A 79 3.54 1.34 -5.28
CA ILE A 79 4.43 1.64 -4.15
C ILE A 79 5.60 0.66 -4.11
N ASN A 80 5.33 -0.64 -4.28
CA ASN A 80 6.38 -1.66 -4.28
C ASN A 80 7.40 -1.45 -5.42
N SER A 81 6.95 -1.08 -6.61
CA SER A 81 7.85 -0.80 -7.74
C SER A 81 8.72 0.45 -7.55
N LEU A 82 8.23 1.47 -6.82
CA LEU A 82 8.94 2.73 -6.64
C LEU A 82 9.93 2.73 -5.46
N ASN A 83 9.72 1.88 -4.45
CA ASN A 83 10.57 1.82 -3.27
C ASN A 83 12.06 1.62 -3.60
N VAL A 84 12.39 0.61 -4.43
CA VAL A 84 13.79 0.32 -4.79
C VAL A 84 14.45 1.46 -5.58
N PRO A 85 13.82 2.01 -6.65
CA PRO A 85 14.32 3.19 -7.34
C PRO A 85 14.55 4.41 -6.46
N CYS A 86 13.68 4.68 -5.49
CA CYS A 86 13.83 5.82 -4.59
C CYS A 86 15.05 5.65 -3.67
N ILE A 87 15.20 4.47 -3.07
CA ILE A 87 16.38 4.15 -2.25
C ILE A 87 17.66 4.24 -3.08
N ALA A 88 17.63 3.75 -4.32
CA ALA A 88 18.78 3.81 -5.23
C ALA A 88 19.17 5.27 -5.56
N GLN A 89 18.19 6.17 -5.76
CA GLN A 89 18.42 7.57 -6.13
C GLN A 89 19.13 8.38 -5.02
N ILE A 90 18.84 8.12 -3.75
CA ILE A 90 19.48 8.79 -2.61
C ILE A 90 20.79 8.11 -2.16
N SER A 91 21.22 7.07 -2.87
CA SER A 91 22.31 6.20 -2.47
C SER A 91 23.49 6.27 -3.43
N ARG A 92 24.71 6.26 -2.88
CA ARG A 92 25.92 6.10 -3.69
C ARG A 92 25.95 4.70 -4.28
N ILE A 93 26.35 4.58 -5.55
CA ILE A 93 26.36 3.34 -6.34
C ILE A 93 26.99 2.16 -5.59
N GLU A 94 28.11 2.41 -4.89
CA GLU A 94 28.85 1.42 -4.10
C GLU A 94 28.05 0.81 -2.94
N LYS A 95 27.03 1.52 -2.45
CA LYS A 95 26.25 1.17 -1.24
C LYS A 95 24.77 0.90 -1.51
N ILE A 96 24.32 0.94 -2.78
CA ILE A 96 22.91 0.75 -3.15
C ILE A 96 22.40 -0.60 -2.62
N GLY A 97 23.13 -1.69 -2.87
CA GLY A 97 22.73 -3.03 -2.44
C GLY A 97 22.59 -3.16 -0.92
N THR A 98 23.54 -2.61 -0.15
CA THR A 98 23.49 -2.61 1.32
C THR A 98 22.29 -1.82 1.84
N ARG A 99 22.01 -0.63 1.26
CA ARG A 99 20.90 0.22 1.70
C ARG A 99 19.54 -0.37 1.38
N ILE A 100 19.39 -0.97 0.20
CA ILE A 100 18.18 -1.74 -0.15
C ILE A 100 18.01 -2.89 0.85
N GLY A 101 19.06 -3.68 1.09
CA GLY A 101 19.02 -4.80 2.03
C GLY A 101 18.65 -4.37 3.45
N MET A 102 19.19 -3.25 3.94
CA MET A 102 18.83 -2.68 5.25
C MET A 102 17.36 -2.26 5.30
N ALA A 103 16.85 -1.59 4.27
CA ALA A 103 15.45 -1.17 4.22
C ALA A 103 14.50 -2.37 4.25
N TYR A 104 14.74 -3.40 3.42
CA TYR A 104 13.93 -4.61 3.41
C TYR A 104 14.06 -5.43 4.70
N SER A 105 15.22 -5.40 5.37
CA SER A 105 15.40 -6.04 6.68
C SER A 105 14.48 -5.41 7.72
N ILE A 106 14.37 -4.08 7.74
CA ILE A 106 13.46 -3.36 8.63
C ILE A 106 11.99 -3.68 8.28
N MET A 107 11.65 -3.72 6.98
CA MET A 107 10.29 -4.03 6.51
C MET A 107 9.84 -5.47 6.82
N SER A 108 10.77 -6.39 7.09
CA SER A 108 10.44 -7.78 7.42
C SER A 108 9.67 -7.91 8.75
N PHE A 109 9.96 -7.08 9.75
CA PHE A 109 9.30 -7.16 11.06
C PHE A 109 7.81 -6.77 10.98
N PRO A 110 7.42 -5.62 10.39
CA PRO A 110 6.01 -5.31 10.17
C PRO A 110 5.27 -6.37 9.35
N ALA A 111 5.92 -6.92 8.30
CA ALA A 111 5.33 -7.95 7.46
C ALA A 111 5.05 -9.25 8.24
N LEU A 112 5.93 -9.61 9.19
CA LEU A 112 5.77 -10.80 10.03
C LEU A 112 4.67 -10.62 11.09
N VAL A 113 4.62 -9.45 11.74
CA VAL A 113 3.71 -9.20 12.87
C VAL A 113 2.31 -8.77 12.41
N GLY A 114 2.18 -8.22 11.20
CA GLY A 114 0.92 -7.72 10.66
C GLY A 114 -0.19 -8.79 10.58
N SER A 115 0.11 -9.98 10.05
CA SER A 115 -0.89 -11.05 9.89
C SER A 115 -1.41 -11.58 11.24
N PRO A 116 -0.56 -11.88 12.24
CA PRO A 116 -1.02 -12.22 13.59
C PRO A 116 -1.85 -11.12 14.25
N ILE A 117 -1.46 -9.85 14.15
CA ILE A 117 -2.24 -8.73 14.70
C ILE A 117 -3.62 -8.69 14.06
N ALA A 118 -3.71 -8.78 12.74
CA ALA A 118 -4.98 -8.77 12.03
C ALA A 118 -5.89 -9.94 12.48
N GLY A 119 -5.33 -11.15 12.62
CA GLY A 119 -6.06 -12.33 13.11
C GLY A 119 -6.53 -12.19 14.56
N ALA A 120 -5.68 -11.64 15.43
CA ALA A 120 -6.03 -11.37 16.83
C ALA A 120 -7.15 -10.33 16.93
N LEU A 121 -7.06 -9.23 16.17
CA LEU A 121 -8.11 -8.20 16.12
C LEU A 121 -9.45 -8.75 15.65
N LEU A 122 -9.47 -9.64 14.65
CA LEU A 122 -10.70 -10.28 14.18
C LEU A 122 -11.32 -11.17 15.27
N THR A 123 -10.48 -11.89 16.01
CA THR A 123 -10.92 -12.79 17.09
C THR A 123 -11.46 -11.99 18.28
N CYS A 124 -10.78 -10.91 18.68
CA CYS A 124 -11.24 -10.00 19.73
C CYS A 124 -12.52 -9.26 19.36
N ALA A 125 -12.72 -8.96 18.08
CA ALA A 125 -13.92 -8.29 17.57
C ALA A 125 -15.08 -9.24 17.25
N HIS A 126 -15.02 -10.51 17.68
CA HIS A 126 -16.06 -11.53 17.46
C HIS A 126 -16.43 -11.73 15.97
N GLY A 127 -15.46 -11.57 15.08
CA GLY A 127 -15.66 -11.68 13.63
C GLY A 127 -16.11 -10.38 12.94
N ASP A 128 -16.15 -9.25 13.64
CA ASP A 128 -16.33 -7.94 13.00
C ASP A 128 -15.05 -7.48 12.30
N TYR A 129 -15.16 -7.23 11.00
CA TYR A 129 -14.05 -6.78 10.16
C TYR A 129 -13.74 -5.30 10.35
N ASN A 130 -14.65 -4.50 10.91
CA ASN A 130 -14.46 -3.05 11.08
C ASN A 130 -13.19 -2.72 11.85
N THR A 131 -12.89 -3.44 12.94
CA THR A 131 -11.68 -3.24 13.75
C THR A 131 -10.41 -3.49 12.95
N MET A 132 -10.40 -4.51 12.08
CA MET A 132 -9.27 -4.83 11.20
C MET A 132 -9.10 -3.76 10.10
N ILE A 133 -10.20 -3.27 9.54
CA ILE A 133 -10.20 -2.23 8.51
C ILE A 133 -9.62 -0.93 9.10
N ILE A 134 -10.08 -0.52 10.29
CA ILE A 134 -9.57 0.67 10.99
C ILE A 134 -8.07 0.52 11.29
N TRP A 135 -7.64 -0.63 11.80
CA TRP A 135 -6.21 -0.89 12.05
C TRP A 135 -5.36 -0.80 10.79
N THR A 136 -5.81 -1.45 9.71
CA THR A 136 -5.14 -1.37 8.40
C THR A 136 -5.05 0.07 7.95
N GLY A 137 -6.09 0.85 8.20
CA GLY A 137 -6.12 2.25 7.85
C GLY A 137 -5.15 3.15 8.56
N VAL A 138 -5.17 3.07 9.88
CA VAL A 138 -4.28 3.87 10.73
C VAL A 138 -2.82 3.54 10.39
N THR A 139 -2.49 2.28 10.19
CA THR A 139 -1.11 1.89 9.80
C THR A 139 -0.72 2.41 8.42
N LEU A 140 -1.64 2.39 7.44
CA LEU A 140 -1.42 2.95 6.11
C LEU A 140 -1.26 4.48 6.15
N LEU A 141 -2.04 5.15 7.00
CA LEU A 141 -1.97 6.58 7.27
C LEU A 141 -0.63 7.00 7.91
N VAL A 142 -0.19 6.26 8.92
CA VAL A 142 1.11 6.48 9.54
C VAL A 142 2.24 6.28 8.52
N GLY A 143 2.15 5.23 7.69
CA GLY A 143 3.09 5.00 6.59
C GLY A 143 3.10 6.16 5.59
N SER A 144 1.94 6.64 5.16
CA SER A 144 1.79 7.80 4.27
C SER A 144 2.39 9.07 4.90
N ALA A 145 2.17 9.29 6.19
CA ALA A 145 2.74 10.44 6.91
C ALA A 145 4.27 10.37 6.97
N LEU A 146 4.84 9.19 7.18
CA LEU A 146 6.29 9.00 7.16
C LEU A 146 6.89 9.28 5.77
N LEU A 147 6.23 8.83 4.69
CA LEU A 147 6.64 9.13 3.32
C LEU A 147 6.54 10.64 3.00
N LEU A 148 5.49 11.30 3.50
CA LEU A 148 5.35 12.76 3.42
C LEU A 148 6.51 13.48 4.13
N VAL A 149 6.88 13.02 5.33
CA VAL A 149 8.01 13.58 6.09
C VAL A 149 9.33 13.34 5.35
N GLU A 150 9.55 12.15 4.79
CA GLU A 150 10.73 11.84 3.98
C GLU A 150 10.85 12.82 2.81
N GLU A 151 9.74 13.07 2.10
CA GLU A 151 9.72 14.01 0.98
C GLU A 151 10.02 15.45 1.43
N LEU A 152 9.44 15.91 2.54
CA LEU A 152 9.70 17.25 3.07
C LEU A 152 11.15 17.44 3.54
N VAL A 153 11.79 16.37 4.02
CA VAL A 153 13.18 16.38 4.50
C VAL A 153 14.17 16.34 3.34
N LEU A 154 13.90 15.51 2.32
CA LEU A 154 14.76 15.36 1.15
C LEU A 154 14.57 16.51 0.15
N ASN A 155 13.33 16.95 -0.03
CA ASN A 155 12.96 17.98 -0.99
C ASN A 155 12.59 19.27 -0.25
N ARG A 156 13.61 20.13 -0.01
CA ARG A 156 13.42 21.46 0.60
C ARG A 156 12.54 22.41 -0.23
N ASN A 157 12.15 22.01 -1.45
CA ASN A 157 11.23 22.72 -2.35
C ASN A 157 10.30 21.72 -3.07
N PRO A 158 9.08 21.47 -2.55
CA PRO A 158 8.15 20.45 -3.09
C PRO A 158 7.59 20.73 -4.50
N LEU A 159 8.08 21.79 -5.18
CA LEU A 159 7.58 22.26 -6.48
C LEU A 159 8.64 22.32 -7.59
N VAL A 160 9.91 22.00 -7.30
CA VAL A 160 10.96 22.14 -8.31
C VAL A 160 11.23 20.78 -8.96
N LYS A 161 10.63 20.58 -10.15
CA LYS A 161 11.07 19.60 -11.14
C LYS A 161 12.53 19.88 -11.47
N VAL A 162 13.43 18.95 -11.14
CA VAL A 162 14.69 18.77 -11.87
C VAL A 162 14.77 17.32 -12.30
#